data_AF-U9TA93-F1
#
_entry.id   AF-U9TA93-F1
#
_cell.length_a   1.000
_cell.length_b   1.000
_cell.length_c   1.000
_cell.angle_alpha   90.00
_cell.angle_beta   90.00
_cell.angle_gamma   90.00
#
_symmetry.space_group_name_H-M   'P 1'
#
loop_
_entity.id
_entity.type
_entity.pdbx_description
1 polymer ?
#
loop_
_entity_poly.entity_id
_entity_poly.type
_entity_poly.pdbx_seq_one_letter_code
_entity_poly.pdbx_strand_id
1 'polypeptide(L)'
;METAIDIIDTKRDDLDLIQPHNEKVTDDYKPHNGKKISKLFISQDDSYVISYSVEDESIQGWLVNVEGNWQQLLDNNVYFKVGQLYNKVKFYKKSFLSYDYDSENNRIVKHNFIDLSDKKGQNFQLKHVDKLFTYERWIGFTSNGDLIITSLDEKLKDYKIYLYSINSKNATLLEYSQMYKIKFHKSLNEHNNINCFIQYQKLFLFNNGHLVQWELSETTTVTTFEKPEMQYNLFLEKLKYIKINKNKTLLAACGEVDEINVIYIYSMETGLCISRYDFENYFPVDFLTLKDGSERFIICSYSNHNHFKTLDPFHPSENSQEKTQVKEQSKKALAEYHTKKENQVAIDITDNITNISGPVKITFNSNKLFHVKENHVWVTDWVNETTFQQMLNKTCHSNIYTLPIFQTIQDMLNDIIKGKIHSFPKSNKIKLTDGKNFHFNLENLVRGYGNEIEVKGFTQINNEWKKTSNSSIANGILTSIPLE
;
A
#
# COMPACT_ATOMS: atom_id res chain seq x y z
N MET A 1 14.33 -17.60 -49.25
CA MET A 1 13.22 -17.36 -50.19
C MET A 1 11.99 -17.93 -49.53
N GLU A 2 11.27 -17.09 -48.78
CA GLU A 2 10.21 -16.18 -49.30
C GLU A 2 9.05 -17.02 -49.83
N THR A 3 7.83 -16.90 -49.33
CA THR A 3 6.99 -15.68 -49.31
C THR A 3 6.02 -15.76 -48.11
N ALA A 4 5.93 -14.74 -47.25
CA ALA A 4 5.10 -13.53 -47.42
C ALA A 4 3.61 -13.85 -47.61
N ILE A 5 2.81 -13.62 -46.56
CA ILE A 5 1.36 -13.40 -46.65
C ILE A 5 1.12 -12.00 -46.08
N ASP A 6 0.93 -11.05 -46.98
CA ASP A 6 0.39 -9.73 -46.69
C ASP A 6 -1.12 -9.73 -46.96
N ILE A 7 -1.86 -9.25 -45.96
CA ILE A 7 -3.00 -8.33 -46.04
C ILE A 7 -4.07 -8.63 -47.10
N ILE A 8 -5.22 -9.14 -46.64
CA ILE A 8 -6.52 -8.73 -47.19
C ILE A 8 -7.37 -8.13 -46.07
N ASP A 9 -7.60 -6.84 -46.28
CA ASP A 9 -8.60 -5.95 -45.76
C ASP A 9 -10.00 -6.60 -45.75
N THR A 10 -10.47 -7.02 -44.58
CA THR A 10 -11.90 -7.31 -44.36
C THR A 10 -12.51 -6.18 -43.55
N LYS A 11 -13.22 -5.34 -44.29
CA LYS A 11 -14.19 -4.37 -43.81
C LYS A 11 -14.96 -4.92 -42.61
N ARG A 12 -14.93 -4.12 -41.56
CA ARG A 12 -15.63 -4.26 -40.30
C ARG A 12 -17.10 -3.93 -40.54
N ASP A 13 -17.86 -4.89 -41.03
CA ASP A 13 -19.32 -4.86 -41.00
C ASP A 13 -19.80 -5.77 -39.85
N ASP A 14 -20.65 -5.19 -39.00
CA ASP A 14 -21.60 -5.84 -38.10
C ASP A 14 -21.05 -6.68 -36.93
N LEU A 15 -20.29 -6.03 -36.05
CA LEU A 15 -20.41 -6.28 -34.61
C LEU A 15 -21.15 -5.09 -34.03
N ASP A 16 -22.45 -5.30 -33.78
CA ASP A 16 -23.36 -4.39 -33.10
C ASP A 16 -22.68 -3.76 -31.87
N LEU A 17 -22.16 -2.56 -32.09
CA LEU A 17 -22.07 -1.53 -31.08
C LEU A 17 -23.49 -1.31 -30.59
N ILE A 18 -23.89 -2.06 -29.57
CA ILE A 18 -25.03 -1.70 -28.74
C ILE A 18 -24.68 -0.32 -28.18
N GLN A 19 -25.18 0.70 -28.87
CA GLN A 19 -25.36 2.03 -28.32
C GLN A 19 -25.95 1.84 -26.93
N PRO A 20 -25.36 2.42 -25.87
CA PRO A 20 -25.99 2.38 -24.56
C PRO A 20 -27.39 2.95 -24.73
N HIS A 21 -28.40 2.19 -24.31
CA HIS A 21 -29.80 2.54 -24.43
C HIS A 21 -30.00 4.03 -24.13
N ASN A 22 -30.45 4.76 -25.17
CA ASN A 22 -31.13 6.03 -25.04
C ASN A 22 -32.45 5.81 -24.27
N GLU A 23 -32.38 5.54 -22.97
CA GLU A 23 -33.33 6.19 -22.09
C GLU A 23 -32.99 7.67 -22.18
N LYS A 24 -33.98 8.51 -22.51
CA LYS A 24 -33.84 9.96 -22.53
C LYS A 24 -33.18 10.41 -21.23
N VAL A 25 -31.87 10.66 -21.26
CA VAL A 25 -31.21 11.56 -20.32
C VAL A 25 -31.84 12.90 -20.63
N THR A 26 -32.82 13.31 -19.82
CA THR A 26 -33.23 14.71 -19.80
C THR A 26 -31.96 15.49 -19.46
N ASP A 27 -31.52 16.36 -20.39
CA ASP A 27 -30.36 17.27 -20.31
C ASP A 27 -30.34 18.20 -19.06
N ASP A 28 -31.27 18.04 -18.12
CA ASP A 28 -31.46 18.86 -16.94
C ASP A 28 -30.92 18.25 -15.63
N TYR A 29 -30.47 16.99 -15.60
CA TYR A 29 -29.94 16.44 -14.34
C TYR A 29 -28.54 16.99 -14.04
N LYS A 30 -28.49 17.96 -13.13
CA LYS A 30 -27.24 18.54 -12.62
C LYS A 30 -26.91 17.91 -11.26
N PRO A 31 -25.70 17.35 -11.08
CA PRO A 31 -25.25 16.84 -9.78
C PRO A 31 -25.48 17.87 -8.67
N HIS A 32 -25.94 17.41 -7.50
CA HIS A 32 -26.26 18.27 -6.36
C HIS A 32 -27.23 19.42 -6.71
N ASN A 33 -28.22 19.18 -7.57
CA ASN A 33 -29.15 20.20 -8.08
C ASN A 33 -28.44 21.42 -8.70
N GLY A 34 -27.26 21.20 -9.29
CA GLY A 34 -26.42 22.25 -9.86
C GLY A 34 -25.61 23.05 -8.85
N LYS A 35 -25.64 22.69 -7.55
CA LYS A 35 -24.78 23.30 -6.53
C LYS A 35 -23.36 22.75 -6.62
N LYS A 36 -22.40 23.57 -6.18
CA LYS A 36 -20.97 23.27 -6.28
C LYS A 36 -20.60 22.05 -5.43
N ILE A 37 -19.85 21.12 -6.04
CA ILE A 37 -19.16 20.06 -5.29
C ILE A 37 -18.08 20.68 -4.39
N SER A 38 -18.20 20.40 -3.10
CA SER A 38 -17.32 20.94 -2.05
C SER A 38 -16.24 19.94 -1.62
N LYS A 39 -16.54 18.64 -1.64
CA LYS A 39 -15.61 17.57 -1.22
C LYS A 39 -15.76 16.33 -2.09
N LEU A 40 -14.68 15.57 -2.21
CA LEU A 40 -14.65 14.23 -2.82
C LEU A 40 -14.16 13.21 -1.78
N PHE A 41 -14.76 12.02 -1.80
CA PHE A 41 -14.29 10.87 -1.04
C PHE A 41 -14.18 9.67 -1.97
N ILE A 42 -13.07 8.96 -1.88
CA ILE A 42 -12.74 7.84 -2.76
C ILE A 42 -12.80 6.55 -1.96
N SER A 43 -13.45 5.53 -2.51
CA SER A 43 -13.48 4.20 -1.90
C SER A 43 -12.05 3.67 -1.79
N GLN A 44 -11.73 2.95 -0.71
CA GLN A 44 -10.40 2.37 -0.51
C GLN A 44 -9.92 1.46 -1.67
N ASP A 45 -10.83 0.85 -2.43
CA ASP A 45 -10.53 0.04 -3.61
C ASP A 45 -10.56 0.82 -4.94
N ASP A 46 -10.76 2.14 -4.89
CA ASP A 46 -10.88 3.05 -6.02
C ASP A 46 -11.98 2.70 -7.03
N SER A 47 -12.95 1.85 -6.63
CA SER A 47 -14.07 1.44 -7.49
C SER A 47 -15.19 2.46 -7.56
N TYR A 48 -15.26 3.36 -6.57
CA TYR A 48 -16.37 4.28 -6.40
C TYR A 48 -15.92 5.61 -5.79
N VAL A 49 -16.61 6.68 -6.17
CA VAL A 49 -16.41 8.03 -5.61
C VAL A 49 -17.73 8.59 -5.15
N ILE A 50 -17.69 9.32 -4.04
CA ILE A 50 -18.79 10.19 -3.66
C ILE A 50 -18.35 11.65 -3.72
N SER A 51 -19.20 12.50 -4.27
CA SER A 51 -19.08 13.95 -4.13
C SER A 51 -20.06 14.44 -3.07
N TYR A 52 -19.68 15.50 -2.37
CA TYR A 52 -20.52 16.16 -1.38
C TYR A 52 -20.60 17.66 -1.67
N SER A 53 -21.80 18.20 -1.66
CA SER A 53 -22.04 19.64 -1.70
C SER A 53 -22.46 20.12 -0.32
N VAL A 54 -21.75 21.11 0.23
CA VAL A 54 -22.15 21.76 1.49
C VAL A 54 -23.43 22.57 1.30
N GLU A 55 -23.57 23.23 0.16
CA GLU A 55 -24.73 24.09 -0.14
C GLU A 55 -26.00 23.27 -0.38
N ASP A 56 -25.88 22.13 -1.05
CA ASP A 56 -27.01 21.22 -1.24
C ASP A 56 -27.13 20.18 -0.11
N GLU A 57 -26.19 20.09 0.82
CA GLU A 57 -26.17 19.11 1.92
C GLU A 57 -26.43 17.66 1.45
N SER A 58 -25.90 17.33 0.27
CA SER A 58 -26.19 16.08 -0.42
C SER A 58 -24.91 15.37 -0.84
N ILE A 59 -25.00 14.04 -0.88
CA ILE A 59 -24.00 13.17 -1.48
C ILE A 59 -24.51 12.64 -2.81
N GLN A 60 -23.59 12.47 -3.74
CA GLN A 60 -23.84 11.89 -5.06
C GLN A 60 -22.77 10.84 -5.35
N GLY A 61 -23.18 9.68 -5.88
CA GLY A 61 -22.28 8.61 -6.27
C GLY A 61 -21.77 8.70 -7.69
N TRP A 62 -20.55 8.21 -7.92
CA TRP A 62 -19.89 8.14 -9.23
C TRP A 62 -19.22 6.79 -9.39
N LEU A 63 -19.50 6.13 -10.51
CA LEU A 63 -18.86 4.88 -10.90
C LEU A 63 -17.50 5.20 -11.51
N VAL A 64 -16.44 4.59 -10.96
CA VAL A 64 -15.08 4.81 -11.46
C VAL A 64 -14.83 3.85 -12.62
N ASN A 65 -14.80 4.38 -13.85
CA ASN A 65 -14.36 3.61 -15.01
C ASN A 65 -12.83 3.79 -15.19
N VAL A 66 -12.10 2.68 -15.20
CA VAL A 66 -10.63 2.65 -15.17
C VAL A 66 -10.03 2.70 -16.58
N GLU A 67 -10.83 2.57 -17.64
CA GLU A 67 -10.31 2.45 -19.02
C GLU A 67 -10.00 3.80 -19.70
N GLY A 68 -10.08 4.95 -19.00
CA GLY A 68 -9.47 6.18 -19.51
C GLY A 68 -9.58 7.42 -18.62
N ASN A 69 -8.75 8.42 -18.93
CA ASN A 69 -8.67 9.73 -18.26
C ASN A 69 -9.86 10.63 -18.63
N TRP A 70 -11.03 10.35 -18.07
CA TRP A 70 -12.28 11.00 -18.51
C TRP A 70 -13.19 11.38 -17.33
N GLN A 71 -14.26 12.09 -17.69
CA GLN A 71 -15.40 12.33 -16.82
C GLN A 71 -15.99 11.00 -16.34
N GLN A 72 -16.26 10.89 -15.04
CA GLN A 72 -16.81 9.69 -14.44
C GLN A 72 -18.33 9.65 -14.60
N LEU A 73 -18.87 8.43 -14.70
CA LEU A 73 -20.29 8.22 -14.87
C LEU A 73 -20.99 8.44 -13.53
N LEU A 74 -22.05 9.25 -13.56
CA LEU A 74 -22.92 9.45 -12.42
C LEU A 74 -23.65 8.14 -12.06
N ASP A 75 -23.64 7.74 -10.79
CA ASP A 75 -24.55 6.70 -10.32
C ASP A 75 -25.91 7.34 -10.06
N ASN A 76 -26.82 7.21 -11.03
CA ASN A 76 -28.18 7.76 -10.96
C ASN A 76 -29.02 7.16 -9.82
N ASN A 77 -28.57 6.07 -9.20
CA ASN A 77 -29.24 5.46 -8.06
C ASN A 77 -28.75 6.02 -6.72
N VAL A 78 -27.75 6.90 -6.71
CA VAL A 78 -27.15 7.42 -5.48
C VAL A 78 -27.17 8.93 -5.44
N TYR A 79 -28.29 9.45 -4.93
CA TYR A 79 -28.45 10.82 -4.48
C TYR A 79 -29.13 10.83 -3.12
N PHE A 80 -28.47 11.40 -2.11
CA PHE A 80 -28.96 11.35 -0.73
C PHE A 80 -28.72 12.69 -0.02
N LYS A 81 -29.79 13.26 0.55
CA LYS A 81 -29.70 14.42 1.45
C LYS A 81 -29.24 13.91 2.82
N VAL A 82 -27.98 14.16 3.13
CA VAL A 82 -27.34 13.66 4.36
C VAL A 82 -27.31 14.73 5.45
N GLY A 83 -27.56 15.99 5.12
CA GLY A 83 -27.29 17.10 6.01
C GLY A 83 -25.77 17.32 6.11
N GLN A 84 -25.28 17.61 7.31
CA GLN A 84 -23.87 17.83 7.55
C GLN A 84 -23.11 16.50 7.73
N LEU A 85 -22.01 16.33 6.97
CA LEU A 85 -21.01 15.29 7.22
C LEU A 85 -20.05 15.68 8.34
N TYR A 86 -19.63 14.70 9.13
CA TYR A 86 -18.63 14.83 10.18
C TYR A 86 -17.20 14.82 9.64
N ASN A 87 -16.24 15.12 10.52
CA ASN A 87 -14.87 15.46 10.12
C ASN A 87 -14.04 14.27 9.61
N LYS A 88 -14.27 13.07 10.15
CA LYS A 88 -13.56 11.84 9.78
C LYS A 88 -14.42 10.96 8.91
N VAL A 89 -13.78 10.19 8.03
CA VAL A 89 -14.46 9.31 7.08
C VAL A 89 -13.73 7.99 6.89
N LYS A 90 -14.50 6.93 6.67
CA LYS A 90 -14.05 5.64 6.15
C LYS A 90 -14.98 5.27 5.01
N PHE A 91 -14.40 4.83 3.89
CA PHE A 91 -15.19 4.54 2.71
C PHE A 91 -14.66 3.31 1.97
N TYR A 92 -15.54 2.34 1.73
CA TYR A 92 -15.22 1.14 0.97
C TYR A 92 -16.43 0.69 0.15
N LYS A 93 -16.22 0.49 -1.15
CA LYS A 93 -17.24 0.26 -2.17
C LYS A 93 -18.36 1.29 -2.08
N LYS A 94 -19.48 0.89 -1.47
CA LYS A 94 -20.69 1.70 -1.27
C LYS A 94 -21.04 1.89 0.22
N SER A 95 -20.19 1.40 1.13
CA SER A 95 -20.33 1.57 2.58
C SER A 95 -19.52 2.77 3.05
N PHE A 96 -20.21 3.81 3.51
CA PHE A 96 -19.61 5.10 3.87
C PHE A 96 -19.89 5.44 5.33
N LEU A 97 -18.84 5.55 6.14
CA LEU A 97 -18.93 6.01 7.52
C LEU A 97 -18.33 7.41 7.62
N SER A 98 -19.11 8.38 8.08
CA SER A 98 -18.62 9.69 8.50
C SER A 98 -18.81 9.82 10.01
N TYR A 99 -17.83 10.34 10.75
CA TYR A 99 -17.91 10.43 12.21
C TYR A 99 -17.06 11.55 12.82
N ASP A 100 -17.43 11.96 14.03
CA ASP A 100 -16.63 12.80 14.92
C ASP A 100 -15.95 11.91 15.96
N TYR A 101 -14.68 12.24 16.24
CA TYR A 101 -13.80 11.46 17.10
C TYR A 101 -13.35 12.29 18.29
N ASP A 102 -13.51 11.73 19.48
CA ASP A 102 -12.98 12.27 20.72
C ASP A 102 -11.61 11.62 20.98
N SER A 103 -10.55 12.39 20.73
CA SER A 103 -9.17 11.93 20.89
C SER A 103 -8.72 11.82 22.33
N GLU A 104 -9.41 12.47 23.28
CA GLU A 104 -9.06 12.37 24.71
C GLU A 104 -9.55 11.05 25.28
N ASN A 105 -10.75 10.61 24.86
CA ASN A 105 -11.36 9.36 25.34
C ASN A 105 -11.27 8.19 24.35
N ASN A 106 -10.68 8.41 23.17
CA ASN A 106 -10.55 7.45 22.07
C ASN A 106 -11.86 6.75 21.73
N ARG A 107 -12.85 7.54 21.27
CA ARG A 107 -14.17 7.01 20.93
C ARG A 107 -14.86 7.83 19.85
N ILE A 108 -15.81 7.18 19.18
CA ILE A 108 -16.72 7.85 18.25
C ILE A 108 -17.82 8.56 19.07
N VAL A 109 -18.10 9.83 18.78
CA VAL A 109 -19.15 10.58 19.50
C VAL A 109 -20.39 10.77 18.65
N LYS A 110 -20.20 11.00 17.35
CA LYS A 110 -21.27 11.13 16.37
C LYS A 110 -20.87 10.40 15.10
N HIS A 111 -21.85 9.83 14.39
CA HIS A 111 -21.60 9.11 13.15
C HIS A 111 -22.81 9.14 12.23
N ASN A 112 -22.53 8.97 10.94
CA ASN A 112 -23.45 8.64 9.87
C ASN A 112 -22.87 7.43 9.16
N PHE A 113 -23.49 6.26 9.32
CA PHE A 113 -23.09 5.07 8.59
C PHE A 113 -24.09 4.82 7.46
N ILE A 114 -23.65 5.00 6.23
CA ILE A 114 -24.52 5.05 5.05
C ILE A 114 -24.16 3.89 4.14
N ASP A 115 -25.14 3.06 3.82
CA ASP A 115 -25.06 2.12 2.71
C ASP A 115 -25.61 2.79 1.45
N LEU A 116 -24.81 2.81 0.38
CA LEU A 116 -25.14 3.39 -0.92
C LEU A 116 -25.46 2.31 -1.96
N SER A 117 -25.60 1.05 -1.55
CA SER A 117 -25.86 -0.08 -2.44
C SER A 117 -27.29 -0.09 -3.00
N ASP A 118 -28.25 0.39 -2.21
CA ASP A 118 -29.66 0.51 -2.59
C ASP A 118 -30.00 1.88 -3.20
N LYS A 119 -31.05 1.93 -4.06
CA LYS A 119 -31.46 3.09 -4.88
C LYS A 119 -31.77 4.40 -4.14
N LYS A 120 -31.84 4.39 -2.81
CA LYS A 120 -32.11 5.59 -2.01
C LYS A 120 -30.99 5.91 -1.02
N GLY A 121 -29.99 5.04 -0.90
CA GLY A 121 -29.10 4.99 0.26
C GLY A 121 -29.86 4.75 1.57
N GLN A 122 -29.19 4.18 2.56
CA GLN A 122 -29.75 4.01 3.90
C GLN A 122 -28.73 4.47 4.94
N ASN A 123 -29.14 5.39 5.82
CA ASN A 123 -28.33 5.80 6.97
C ASN A 123 -28.71 4.95 8.20
N PHE A 124 -27.70 4.43 8.88
CA PHE A 124 -27.78 3.58 10.04
C PHE A 124 -27.20 4.27 11.27
N GLN A 125 -27.96 4.25 12.35
CA GLN A 125 -27.46 4.55 13.68
C GLN A 125 -26.85 3.28 14.28
N LEU A 126 -25.54 3.29 14.52
CA LEU A 126 -24.83 2.23 15.23
C LEU A 126 -25.15 2.26 16.72
N LYS A 127 -25.66 1.15 17.26
CA LYS A 127 -25.94 0.99 18.69
C LYS A 127 -24.65 0.74 19.47
N HIS A 128 -24.44 1.48 20.56
CA HIS A 128 -23.32 1.34 21.51
C HIS A 128 -21.92 1.68 20.99
N VAL A 129 -21.79 2.22 19.77
CA VAL A 129 -20.49 2.62 19.22
C VAL A 129 -19.78 3.69 20.06
N ASP A 130 -20.56 4.54 20.72
CA ASP A 130 -20.13 5.62 21.61
C ASP A 130 -19.46 5.13 22.92
N LYS A 131 -19.63 3.85 23.23
CA LYS A 131 -19.06 3.18 24.40
C LYS A 131 -17.81 2.38 24.08
N LEU A 132 -17.41 2.30 22.81
CA LEU A 132 -16.24 1.54 22.37
C LEU A 132 -14.98 2.40 22.48
N PHE A 133 -13.93 1.85 23.09
CA PHE A 133 -12.62 2.48 23.13
C PHE A 133 -11.84 2.11 21.86
N THR A 134 -11.85 2.98 20.87
CA THR A 134 -11.33 2.71 19.52
C THR A 134 -10.50 3.86 18.98
N TYR A 135 -9.53 3.58 18.11
CA TYR A 135 -8.80 4.60 17.35
C TYR A 135 -9.20 4.60 15.88
N GLU A 136 -8.95 5.69 15.16
CA GLU A 136 -9.27 5.81 13.72
C GLU A 136 -8.73 4.67 12.86
N ARG A 137 -7.56 4.13 13.22
CA ARG A 137 -6.92 3.02 12.51
C ARG A 137 -7.52 1.64 12.84
N TRP A 138 -8.39 1.56 13.85
CA TRP A 138 -9.05 0.33 14.33
C TRP A 138 -10.45 0.16 13.74
N ILE A 139 -10.82 1.05 12.81
CA ILE A 139 -12.10 1.07 12.12
C ILE A 139 -11.84 0.81 10.63
N GLY A 140 -12.61 -0.10 10.04
CA GLY A 140 -12.57 -0.40 8.62
C GLY A 140 -13.76 -1.22 8.17
N PHE A 141 -13.62 -1.89 7.04
CA PHE A 141 -14.69 -2.69 6.44
C PHE A 141 -14.21 -4.08 6.06
N THR A 142 -15.13 -5.04 6.11
CA THR A 142 -14.95 -6.35 5.47
C THR A 142 -15.10 -6.23 3.96
N SER A 143 -14.80 -7.30 3.22
CA SER A 143 -14.99 -7.38 1.77
C SER A 143 -16.43 -7.15 1.28
N ASN A 144 -17.43 -7.37 2.14
CA ASN A 144 -18.84 -7.10 1.85
C ASN A 144 -19.28 -5.67 2.16
N GLY A 145 -18.41 -4.85 2.74
CA GLY A 145 -18.77 -3.51 3.18
C GLY A 145 -19.41 -3.46 4.57
N ASP A 146 -19.42 -4.57 5.32
CA ASP A 146 -19.79 -4.56 6.73
C ASP A 146 -18.75 -3.79 7.55
N LEU A 147 -19.22 -3.02 8.52
CA LEU A 147 -18.36 -2.20 9.36
C LEU A 147 -17.73 -3.03 10.48
N ILE A 148 -16.41 -2.94 10.61
CA ILE A 148 -15.65 -3.58 11.68
C ILE A 148 -14.98 -2.52 12.55
N ILE A 149 -15.15 -2.66 13.87
CA ILE A 149 -14.55 -1.78 14.87
C ILE A 149 -13.84 -2.63 15.92
N THR A 150 -12.55 -2.38 16.11
CA THR A 150 -11.81 -2.98 17.22
C THR A 150 -11.80 -2.04 18.42
N SER A 151 -12.02 -2.61 19.60
CA SER A 151 -11.91 -1.93 20.89
C SER A 151 -10.82 -2.58 21.71
N LEU A 152 -9.77 -1.84 22.07
CA LEU A 152 -8.65 -2.36 22.86
C LEU A 152 -8.49 -1.60 24.18
N ASP A 153 -9.16 -2.03 25.25
CA ASP A 153 -8.97 -1.42 26.57
C ASP A 153 -7.76 -2.05 27.28
N GLU A 154 -6.62 -1.35 27.25
CA GLU A 154 -5.37 -1.82 27.85
C GLU A 154 -5.46 -2.01 29.37
N LYS A 155 -6.25 -1.17 30.07
CA LYS A 155 -6.39 -1.21 31.53
C LYS A 155 -7.17 -2.44 31.96
N LEU A 156 -8.25 -2.74 31.24
CA LEU A 156 -9.10 -3.90 31.51
C LEU A 156 -8.60 -5.18 30.82
N LYS A 157 -7.61 -5.05 29.92
CA LYS A 157 -7.16 -6.11 29.00
C LYS A 157 -8.34 -6.75 28.26
N ASP A 158 -9.33 -5.94 27.91
CA ASP A 158 -10.57 -6.36 27.25
C ASP A 158 -10.51 -5.93 25.78
N TYR A 159 -10.14 -6.88 24.93
CA TYR A 159 -9.87 -6.64 23.53
C TYR A 159 -10.91 -7.36 22.67
N LYS A 160 -11.69 -6.56 21.94
CA LYS A 160 -12.87 -7.03 21.24
C LYS A 160 -12.94 -6.47 19.83
N ILE A 161 -13.51 -7.26 18.94
CA ILE A 161 -13.86 -6.86 17.59
C ILE A 161 -15.38 -6.90 17.51
N TYR A 162 -15.96 -5.81 17.01
CA TYR A 162 -17.39 -5.65 16.80
C TYR A 162 -17.64 -5.58 15.30
N LEU A 163 -18.52 -6.45 14.81
CA LEU A 163 -18.97 -6.46 13.42
C LEU A 163 -20.39 -5.93 13.35
N TYR A 164 -20.62 -4.96 12.46
CA TYR A 164 -21.94 -4.41 12.16
C TYR A 164 -22.28 -4.78 10.72
N SER A 165 -23.09 -5.82 10.58
CA SER A 165 -23.49 -6.32 9.27
C SER A 165 -24.72 -5.61 8.74
N ILE A 166 -24.65 -5.11 7.50
CA ILE A 166 -25.78 -4.46 6.85
C ILE A 166 -26.81 -5.55 6.48
N ASN A 167 -27.77 -5.80 7.37
CA ASN A 167 -28.90 -6.69 7.06
C ASN A 167 -30.04 -5.85 6.46
N SER A 168 -30.50 -6.23 5.27
CA SER A 168 -31.48 -5.51 4.42
C SER A 168 -32.91 -5.34 4.98
N LYS A 169 -33.13 -5.48 6.28
CA LYS A 169 -34.46 -5.42 6.90
C LYS A 169 -34.76 -4.05 7.49
N ASN A 170 -34.96 -3.00 6.68
CA ASN A 170 -35.61 -1.71 7.02
C ASN A 170 -35.23 -1.01 8.35
N ALA A 171 -34.22 -1.49 9.08
CA ALA A 171 -33.90 -1.05 10.42
C ALA A 171 -32.91 0.10 10.29
N THR A 172 -33.28 1.27 10.79
CA THR A 172 -32.38 2.42 10.86
C THR A 172 -31.42 2.32 12.04
N LEU A 173 -31.68 1.46 13.03
CA LEU A 173 -30.77 1.15 14.13
C LEU A 173 -30.06 -0.18 13.85
N LEU A 174 -28.72 -0.14 13.84
CA LEU A 174 -27.87 -1.29 13.59
C LEU A 174 -27.16 -1.71 14.87
N GLU A 175 -27.47 -2.91 15.35
CA GLU A 175 -26.71 -3.55 16.42
C GLU A 175 -25.53 -4.33 15.82
N TYR A 176 -24.47 -4.55 16.61
CA TYR A 176 -23.41 -5.42 16.16
C TYR A 176 -23.97 -6.84 15.98
N SER A 177 -23.73 -7.44 14.82
CA SER A 177 -24.17 -8.79 14.50
C SER A 177 -23.34 -9.82 15.29
N GLN A 178 -22.06 -9.52 15.49
CA GLN A 178 -21.09 -10.42 16.13
C GLN A 178 -20.09 -9.63 16.98
N MET A 179 -19.62 -10.26 18.06
CA MET A 179 -18.55 -9.77 18.92
C MET A 179 -17.53 -10.88 19.12
N TYR A 180 -16.26 -10.57 18.86
CA TYR A 180 -15.15 -11.49 19.03
C TYR A 180 -14.22 -11.00 20.13
N LYS A 181 -13.78 -11.91 21.00
CA LYS A 181 -12.70 -11.61 21.95
C LYS A 181 -11.36 -11.97 21.29
N ILE A 182 -10.44 -11.02 21.28
CA ILE A 182 -9.08 -11.26 20.80
C ILE A 182 -8.34 -12.03 21.89
N LYS A 183 -7.94 -13.27 21.58
CA LYS A 183 -7.06 -14.07 22.45
C LYS A 183 -5.64 -13.97 21.90
N PHE A 184 -4.69 -13.54 22.73
CA PHE A 184 -3.29 -13.58 22.30
C PHE A 184 -2.78 -15.01 22.29
N HIS A 185 -1.95 -15.29 21.30
CA HIS A 185 -1.12 -16.48 21.33
C HIS A 185 -0.19 -16.42 22.55
N LYS A 186 0.13 -17.58 23.14
CA LYS A 186 0.94 -17.65 24.37
C LYS A 186 2.30 -16.96 24.28
N SER A 187 2.86 -16.86 23.07
CA SER A 187 4.12 -16.15 22.80
C SER A 187 4.00 -14.62 22.85
N LEU A 188 2.78 -14.07 22.89
CA LEU A 188 2.46 -12.63 22.91
C LEU A 188 1.88 -12.20 24.27
N ASN A 189 2.11 -12.97 25.33
CA ASN A 189 1.46 -12.79 26.64
C ASN A 189 1.93 -11.53 27.40
N GLU A 190 3.05 -10.92 27.02
CA GLU A 190 3.48 -9.64 27.55
C GLU A 190 2.80 -8.51 26.74
N HIS A 191 1.76 -7.92 27.31
CA HIS A 191 0.91 -6.91 26.68
C HIS A 191 1.43 -5.48 26.94
N ASN A 192 2.52 -5.10 26.27
CA ASN A 192 3.21 -3.84 26.59
C ASN A 192 2.88 -2.70 25.61
N ASN A 193 2.93 -2.97 24.30
CA ASN A 193 2.66 -1.96 23.25
C ASN A 193 1.73 -2.57 22.19
N ILE A 194 0.43 -2.57 22.47
CA ILE A 194 -0.55 -3.18 21.56
C ILE A 194 -1.06 -2.12 20.60
N ASN A 195 -1.14 -2.45 19.31
CA ASN A 195 -1.78 -1.60 18.33
C ASN A 195 -2.55 -2.45 17.31
N CYS A 196 -3.63 -1.92 16.78
CA CYS A 196 -4.43 -2.57 15.75
C CYS A 196 -4.45 -1.71 14.48
N PHE A 197 -4.59 -2.35 13.32
CA PHE A 197 -4.79 -1.68 12.05
C PHE A 197 -5.78 -2.47 11.21
N ILE A 198 -6.77 -1.79 10.64
CA ILE A 198 -7.67 -2.37 9.65
C ILE A 198 -7.44 -1.67 8.32
N GLN A 199 -6.89 -2.39 7.35
CA GLN A 199 -6.53 -1.85 6.05
C GLN A 199 -6.68 -2.92 4.95
N TYR A 200 -7.29 -2.56 3.81
CA TYR A 200 -7.48 -3.46 2.66
C TYR A 200 -8.08 -4.82 3.02
N GLN A 201 -9.12 -4.81 3.86
CA GLN A 201 -9.83 -6.00 4.35
C GLN A 201 -8.90 -6.97 5.10
N LYS A 202 -7.82 -6.46 5.68
CA LYS A 202 -6.94 -7.21 6.59
C LYS A 202 -6.93 -6.54 7.96
N LEU A 203 -6.93 -7.37 8.99
CA LEU A 203 -6.72 -6.97 10.37
C LEU A 203 -5.26 -7.25 10.72
N PHE A 204 -4.59 -6.27 11.31
CA PHE A 204 -3.26 -6.42 11.87
C PHE A 204 -3.29 -6.11 13.35
N LEU A 205 -2.65 -6.97 14.14
CA LEU A 205 -2.44 -6.75 15.56
C LEU A 205 -0.94 -6.75 15.83
N PHE A 206 -0.45 -5.63 16.32
CA PHE A 206 0.91 -5.45 16.78
C PHE A 206 0.95 -5.69 18.29
N ASN A 207 1.94 -6.44 18.75
CA ASN A 207 2.33 -6.49 20.14
C ASN A 207 3.86 -6.62 20.23
N ASN A 208 4.52 -5.54 20.66
CA ASN A 208 5.94 -5.50 21.00
C ASN A 208 6.89 -6.20 19.99
N GLY A 209 7.01 -5.65 18.79
CA GLY A 209 7.84 -6.23 17.72
C GLY A 209 7.16 -7.34 16.93
N HIS A 210 6.06 -7.92 17.40
CA HIS A 210 5.34 -8.93 16.62
C HIS A 210 4.10 -8.32 15.97
N LEU A 211 3.99 -8.46 14.66
CA LEU A 211 2.78 -8.09 13.92
C LEU A 211 2.15 -9.34 13.35
N VAL A 212 0.88 -9.56 13.64
CA VAL A 212 0.11 -10.69 13.14
C VAL A 212 -1.04 -10.20 12.28
N GLN A 213 -1.37 -10.97 11.24
CA GLN A 213 -2.31 -10.60 10.19
C GLN A 213 -3.44 -11.63 10.06
N TRP A 214 -4.64 -11.14 9.80
CA TRP A 214 -5.81 -11.93 9.41
C TRP A 214 -6.52 -11.29 8.21
N GLU A 215 -7.11 -12.13 7.36
CA GLU A 215 -8.04 -11.69 6.32
C GLU A 215 -9.44 -11.46 6.90
N LEU A 216 -10.12 -10.41 6.44
CA LEU A 216 -11.51 -10.07 6.77
C LEU A 216 -12.41 -10.39 5.57
N SER A 217 -12.74 -11.67 5.43
CA SER A 217 -13.61 -12.17 4.36
C SER A 217 -15.10 -12.13 4.76
N GLU A 218 -15.97 -12.43 3.79
CA GLU A 218 -17.43 -12.56 3.97
C GLU A 218 -17.82 -13.55 5.09
N THR A 219 -16.98 -14.55 5.32
CA THR A 219 -17.19 -15.60 6.33
C THR A 219 -16.32 -15.39 7.56
N THR A 220 -15.94 -14.16 7.89
CA THR A 220 -15.16 -13.89 9.10
C THR A 220 -15.97 -14.39 10.31
N THR A 221 -15.62 -15.56 10.82
CA THR A 221 -16.24 -16.24 11.96
C THR A 221 -15.30 -16.25 13.15
N VAL A 222 -15.77 -16.71 14.32
CA VAL A 222 -14.95 -16.82 15.55
C VAL A 222 -13.65 -17.59 15.30
N THR A 223 -13.70 -18.60 14.45
CA THR A 223 -12.55 -19.45 14.07
C THR A 223 -11.48 -18.70 13.28
N THR A 224 -11.81 -17.61 12.58
CA THR A 224 -10.87 -16.84 11.75
C THR A 224 -9.78 -16.19 12.60
N PHE A 225 -10.06 -15.82 13.86
CA PHE A 225 -9.07 -15.18 14.73
C PHE A 225 -8.25 -16.15 15.58
N GLU A 226 -8.46 -17.47 15.45
CA GLU A 226 -7.69 -18.46 16.22
C GLU A 226 -6.28 -18.71 15.64
N LYS A 227 -6.12 -18.56 14.33
CA LYS A 227 -4.83 -18.74 13.64
C LYS A 227 -4.57 -17.57 12.69
N PRO A 228 -3.49 -16.78 12.89
CA PRO A 228 -3.12 -15.74 11.94
C PRO A 228 -2.68 -16.34 10.61
N GLU A 229 -2.96 -15.62 9.54
CA GLU A 229 -2.51 -15.94 8.18
C GLU A 229 -1.00 -15.74 8.05
N MET A 230 -0.50 -14.64 8.61
CA MET A 230 0.91 -14.25 8.54
C MET A 230 1.38 -13.63 9.85
N GLN A 231 2.67 -13.80 10.14
CA GLN A 231 3.34 -13.19 11.27
C GLN A 231 4.63 -12.52 10.80
N TYR A 232 4.89 -11.32 11.30
CA TYR A 232 6.08 -10.53 10.99
C TYR A 232 6.82 -10.25 12.29
N ASN A 233 8.13 -10.53 12.30
CA ASN A 233 9.03 -10.12 13.37
C ASN A 233 9.60 -8.76 12.99
N LEU A 234 8.97 -7.72 13.53
CA LEU A 234 9.37 -6.34 13.34
C LEU A 234 10.52 -5.98 14.27
N PHE A 235 11.50 -5.26 13.73
CA PHE A 235 12.57 -4.63 14.50
C PHE A 235 12.11 -3.30 15.14
N LEU A 236 10.86 -3.22 15.59
CA LEU A 236 10.21 -2.02 16.11
C LEU A 236 9.55 -2.33 17.46
N GLU A 237 9.88 -1.56 18.49
CA GLU A 237 9.19 -1.63 19.79
C GLU A 237 7.82 -0.95 19.76
N LYS A 238 7.68 0.10 18.92
CA LYS A 238 6.45 0.86 18.74
C LYS A 238 6.14 1.01 17.25
N LEU A 239 4.97 0.50 16.84
CA LEU A 239 4.46 0.63 15.49
C LEU A 239 3.46 1.78 15.41
N LYS A 240 3.78 2.81 14.60
CA LYS A 240 2.93 3.98 14.39
C LYS A 240 1.93 3.77 13.26
N TYR A 241 2.43 3.30 12.11
CA TYR A 241 1.65 3.15 10.89
C TYR A 241 2.02 1.86 10.16
N ILE A 242 1.06 1.33 9.41
CA ILE A 242 1.31 0.35 8.36
C ILE A 242 0.75 0.85 7.03
N LYS A 243 1.34 0.41 5.94
CA LYS A 243 0.84 0.62 4.57
C LYS A 243 1.01 -0.66 3.76
N ILE A 244 0.10 -0.89 2.84
CA ILE A 244 0.08 -2.08 1.98
C ILE A 244 -0.07 -1.58 0.55
N ASN A 245 0.70 -2.13 -0.37
CA ASN A 245 0.57 -1.78 -1.78
C ASN A 245 -0.73 -2.34 -2.38
N LYS A 246 -1.12 -1.83 -3.54
CA LYS A 246 -2.37 -2.21 -4.22
C LYS A 246 -2.53 -3.72 -4.39
N ASN A 247 -1.44 -4.40 -4.75
CA ASN A 247 -1.43 -5.84 -5.02
C ASN A 247 -1.31 -6.70 -3.74
N LYS A 248 -1.23 -6.08 -2.56
CA LYS A 248 -1.09 -6.75 -1.26
C LYS A 248 0.12 -7.70 -1.16
N THR A 249 1.22 -7.35 -1.84
CA THR A 249 2.48 -8.11 -1.84
C THR A 249 3.53 -7.50 -0.92
N LEU A 250 3.42 -6.20 -0.62
CA LEU A 250 4.36 -5.44 0.21
C LEU A 250 3.64 -4.80 1.40
N LEU A 251 4.27 -4.87 2.56
CA LEU A 251 3.84 -4.21 3.79
C LEU A 251 4.95 -3.26 4.25
N ALA A 252 4.65 -1.97 4.34
CA ALA A 252 5.51 -1.00 5.01
C ALA A 252 5.09 -0.87 6.48
N ALA A 253 5.97 -1.21 7.41
CA ALA A 253 5.78 -1.01 8.85
C ALA A 253 6.64 0.18 9.31
N CYS A 254 5.99 1.19 9.87
CA CYS A 254 6.62 2.46 10.20
C CYS A 254 6.55 2.71 11.71
N GLY A 255 7.70 2.96 12.31
CA GLY A 255 7.83 3.22 13.74
C GLY A 255 8.89 4.26 14.01
N GLU A 256 9.39 4.24 15.23
CA GLU A 256 10.44 5.13 15.70
C GLU A 256 11.50 4.30 16.43
N VAL A 257 12.76 4.56 16.11
CA VAL A 257 13.93 3.96 16.76
C VAL A 257 14.89 5.10 17.06
N ASP A 258 15.25 5.29 18.32
CA ASP A 258 16.16 6.36 18.76
C ASP A 258 15.77 7.76 18.25
N GLU A 259 14.47 8.11 18.33
CA GLU A 259 13.87 9.38 17.86
C GLU A 259 13.88 9.58 16.32
N ILE A 260 14.29 8.57 15.55
CA ILE A 260 14.30 8.58 14.09
C ILE A 260 13.11 7.76 13.57
N ASN A 261 12.39 8.31 12.59
CA ASN A 261 11.35 7.55 11.90
C ASN A 261 12.00 6.48 11.02
N VAL A 262 11.60 5.23 11.24
CA VAL A 262 12.09 4.08 10.47
C VAL A 262 10.94 3.44 9.71
N ILE A 263 11.19 3.12 8.45
CA ILE A 263 10.27 2.40 7.57
C ILE A 263 10.92 1.07 7.21
N TYR A 264 10.27 -0.02 7.57
CA TYR A 264 10.64 -1.36 7.13
C TYR A 264 9.66 -1.84 6.06
N ILE A 265 10.15 -2.34 4.94
CA ILE A 265 9.31 -2.98 3.92
C ILE A 265 9.45 -4.49 4.05
N TYR A 266 8.33 -5.20 4.11
CA TYR A 266 8.24 -6.64 4.19
C TYR A 266 7.53 -7.21 2.97
N SER A 267 7.93 -8.42 2.56
CA SER A 267 7.11 -9.27 1.71
C SER A 267 5.95 -9.80 2.52
N MET A 268 4.73 -9.60 2.03
CA MET A 268 3.53 -10.16 2.67
C MET A 268 3.36 -11.66 2.40
N GLU A 269 4.03 -12.20 1.39
CA GLU A 269 3.99 -13.62 1.05
C GLU A 269 4.88 -14.44 2.00
N THR A 270 6.08 -13.94 2.29
CA THR A 270 7.08 -14.68 3.08
C THR A 270 7.26 -14.14 4.50
N GLY A 271 6.73 -12.96 4.80
CA GLY A 271 6.96 -12.25 6.07
C GLY A 271 8.38 -11.68 6.24
N LEU A 272 9.24 -11.81 5.22
CA LEU A 272 10.64 -11.37 5.28
C LEU A 272 10.77 -9.86 5.08
N CYS A 273 11.65 -9.25 5.87
CA CYS A 273 12.05 -7.85 5.67
C CYS A 273 12.88 -7.75 4.39
N ILE A 274 12.41 -6.94 3.44
CA ILE A 274 13.06 -6.66 2.16
C ILE A 274 14.02 -5.48 2.32
N SER A 275 13.57 -4.42 3.01
CA SER A 275 14.31 -3.17 3.07
C SER A 275 14.02 -2.37 4.33
N ARG A 276 14.96 -1.50 4.69
CA ARG A 276 14.86 -0.58 5.81
C ARG A 276 15.30 0.80 5.34
N TYR A 277 14.56 1.80 5.77
CA TYR A 277 14.91 3.20 5.58
C TYR A 277 14.83 3.97 6.89
N ASP A 278 15.84 4.80 7.13
CA ASP A 278 15.89 5.73 8.24
C ASP A 278 15.77 7.15 7.68
N PHE A 279 14.79 7.93 8.14
CA PHE A 279 14.62 9.32 7.69
C PHE A 279 14.36 10.26 8.85
N GLU A 280 15.05 11.40 8.81
CA GLU A 280 14.73 12.57 9.62
C GLU A 280 13.74 13.45 8.87
N ASN A 281 12.74 13.98 9.55
CA ASN A 281 11.81 14.99 9.02
C ASN A 281 10.91 14.55 7.85
N TYR A 282 10.72 13.26 7.64
CA TYR A 282 9.69 12.71 6.74
C TYR A 282 8.75 11.74 7.46
N PHE A 283 7.51 11.65 6.99
CA PHE A 283 6.54 10.66 7.42
C PHE A 283 6.04 9.82 6.23
N PRO A 284 5.69 8.54 6.47
CA PRO A 284 5.18 7.64 5.44
C PRO A 284 3.82 8.09 4.92
N VAL A 285 3.62 8.02 3.60
CA VAL A 285 2.35 8.36 2.94
C VAL A 285 1.62 7.10 2.48
N ASP A 286 2.09 6.44 1.43
CA ASP A 286 1.54 5.20 0.89
C ASP A 286 2.44 4.61 -0.20
N PHE A 287 2.09 3.44 -0.72
CA PHE A 287 2.69 2.95 -1.95
C PHE A 287 2.11 3.66 -3.19
N LEU A 288 2.90 3.69 -4.25
CA LEU A 288 2.55 4.17 -5.58
C LEU A 288 2.87 3.07 -6.59
N THR A 289 1.83 2.55 -7.22
CA THR A 289 1.96 1.56 -8.30
C THR A 289 1.84 2.28 -9.64
N LEU A 290 2.86 2.16 -10.49
CA LEU A 290 2.87 2.74 -11.84
C LEU A 290 2.25 1.78 -12.86
N LYS A 291 2.01 2.27 -14.09
CA LYS A 291 1.38 1.49 -15.16
C LYS A 291 2.19 0.28 -15.61
N ASP A 292 3.51 0.38 -15.54
CA ASP A 292 4.44 -0.72 -15.80
C ASP A 292 4.45 -1.77 -14.66
N GLY A 293 3.66 -1.58 -13.59
CA GLY A 293 3.58 -2.45 -12.43
C GLY A 293 4.68 -2.20 -11.39
N SER A 294 5.57 -1.24 -11.61
CA SER A 294 6.60 -0.91 -10.62
C SER A 294 6.00 -0.24 -9.39
N GLU A 295 6.56 -0.58 -8.23
CA GLU A 295 6.12 -0.08 -6.93
C GLU A 295 7.11 0.95 -6.38
N ARG A 296 6.58 2.00 -5.76
CA ARG A 296 7.34 3.03 -5.05
C ARG A 296 6.71 3.30 -3.71
N PHE A 297 7.49 3.73 -2.74
CA PHE A 297 6.99 4.15 -1.44
C PHE A 297 7.10 5.66 -1.27
N ILE A 298 5.98 6.34 -1.01
CA ILE A 298 5.93 7.79 -0.90
C ILE A 298 6.14 8.21 0.55
N ILE A 299 7.00 9.22 0.72
CA ILE A 299 7.21 9.93 1.98
C ILE A 299 6.96 11.43 1.78
N CYS A 300 6.50 12.10 2.84
CA CYS A 300 6.19 13.53 2.82
C CYS A 300 6.95 14.25 3.93
N SER A 301 7.40 15.46 3.65
CA SER A 301 8.12 16.27 4.63
C SER A 301 7.19 16.77 5.74
N TYR A 302 7.68 16.75 7.00
CA TYR A 302 6.96 17.40 8.11
C TYR A 302 6.92 18.92 7.99
N SER A 303 7.95 19.55 7.41
CA SER A 303 8.04 21.01 7.31
C SER A 303 7.28 21.56 6.12
N ASN A 304 7.07 20.75 5.07
CA ASN A 304 6.31 21.13 3.90
C ASN A 304 5.46 19.96 3.40
N HIS A 305 4.17 19.97 3.73
CA HIS A 305 3.21 18.92 3.36
C HIS A 305 2.95 18.78 1.85
N ASN A 306 3.47 19.69 1.03
CA ASN A 306 3.42 19.57 -0.42
C ASN A 306 4.67 18.93 -1.01
N HIS A 307 5.72 18.73 -0.20
CA HIS A 307 6.97 18.15 -0.66
C HIS A 307 6.96 16.63 -0.50
N PHE A 308 6.90 15.94 -1.63
CA PHE A 308 6.82 14.48 -1.68
C PHE A 308 8.08 13.88 -2.29
N LYS A 309 8.54 12.78 -1.70
CA LYS A 309 9.59 11.95 -2.29
C LYS A 309 9.15 10.51 -2.43
N THR A 310 9.74 9.80 -3.39
CA THR A 310 9.52 8.36 -3.59
C THR A 310 10.77 7.55 -3.33
N LEU A 311 10.61 6.37 -2.74
CA LEU A 311 11.64 5.37 -2.50
C LEU A 311 11.37 4.11 -3.32
N ASP A 312 12.41 3.38 -3.69
CA ASP A 312 12.28 2.04 -4.26
C ASP A 312 12.16 1.01 -3.13
N PRO A 313 11.03 0.31 -2.94
CA PRO A 313 10.84 -0.63 -1.83
C PRO A 313 11.82 -1.82 -1.82
N PHE A 314 12.53 -2.10 -2.92
CA PHE A 314 13.45 -3.23 -3.06
C PHE A 314 14.93 -2.84 -2.93
N HIS A 315 15.26 -1.54 -2.92
CA HIS A 315 16.64 -1.07 -2.90
C HIS A 315 16.91 -0.14 -1.70
N PRO A 316 17.09 -0.71 -0.48
CA PRO A 316 17.64 0.06 0.62
C PRO A 316 19.06 0.47 0.23
N SER A 317 19.44 1.74 0.42
CA SER A 317 20.84 2.14 0.21
C SER A 317 21.76 1.24 1.04
N GLU A 318 22.67 0.52 0.39
CA GLU A 318 23.85 -0.01 1.07
C GLU A 318 24.69 1.17 1.56
N ASN A 319 24.59 1.48 2.85
CA ASN A 319 25.67 2.09 3.63
C ASN A 319 25.31 2.17 5.12
N SER A 320 25.25 1.01 5.77
CA SER A 320 25.41 0.92 7.23
C SER A 320 25.86 -0.48 7.67
N GLN A 321 27.06 -0.87 7.23
CA GLN A 321 27.88 -1.78 8.03
C GLN A 321 29.28 -1.18 8.22
N GLU A 322 29.46 -0.50 9.35
CA GLU A 322 30.63 -0.73 10.19
C GLU A 322 30.30 -0.30 11.63
N LYS A 323 30.48 -1.25 12.56
CA LYS A 323 30.32 -1.06 14.01
C LYS A 323 31.37 -0.06 14.50
N THR A 324 31.00 0.86 15.40
CA THR A 324 31.93 1.23 16.47
C THR A 324 31.20 1.56 17.76
N GLN A 325 31.50 0.77 18.77
CA GLN A 325 31.25 1.04 20.18
C GLN A 325 32.09 2.26 20.57
N VAL A 326 31.50 3.44 20.77
CA VAL A 326 32.20 4.60 21.35
C VAL A 326 31.34 5.22 22.43
N LYS A 327 31.89 5.19 23.65
CA LYS A 327 31.41 5.82 24.88
C LYS A 327 31.24 7.33 24.70
N GLU A 328 30.31 7.87 25.50
CA GLU A 328 30.15 9.28 25.88
C GLU A 328 31.34 10.19 25.53
N GLN A 329 31.27 10.90 24.40
CA GLN A 329 31.84 12.25 24.18
C GLN A 329 31.76 12.61 22.68
N SER A 330 30.59 12.98 22.17
CA SER A 330 30.49 13.56 20.81
C SER A 330 29.14 14.21 20.49
N LYS A 331 28.60 15.06 21.38
CA LYS A 331 27.50 15.99 21.01
C LYS A 331 27.93 17.09 20.02
N LYS A 332 29.22 17.20 19.69
CA LYS A 332 29.75 18.23 18.76
C LYS A 332 30.12 17.67 17.38
N ALA A 333 30.40 16.37 17.26
CA ALA A 333 30.66 15.72 15.97
C ALA A 333 29.37 15.33 15.22
N LEU A 334 28.24 15.17 15.93
CA LEU A 334 26.94 14.89 15.32
C LEU A 334 26.49 16.06 14.42
N ALA A 335 26.69 17.31 14.86
CA ALA A 335 26.25 18.50 14.11
C ALA A 335 26.94 18.69 12.74
N GLU A 336 28.19 18.23 12.59
CA GLU A 336 28.92 18.28 11.31
C GLU A 336 28.68 17.03 10.45
N TYR A 337 28.20 15.93 11.04
CA TYR A 337 27.77 14.73 10.32
C TYR A 337 26.35 14.90 9.70
N HIS A 338 25.48 15.70 10.33
CA HIS A 338 24.09 15.94 9.89
C HIS A 338 23.92 16.84 8.67
N THR A 339 24.97 17.46 8.13
CA THR A 339 24.87 18.33 6.94
C THR A 339 25.31 17.66 5.62
N LYS A 340 25.77 16.41 5.66
CA LYS A 340 26.17 15.67 4.44
C LYS A 340 25.76 14.20 4.51
N LYS A 341 24.48 13.93 4.27
CA LYS A 341 23.98 12.69 3.65
C LYS A 341 22.52 12.88 3.24
N GLU A 342 22.28 13.79 2.30
CA GLU A 342 21.20 13.58 1.32
C GLU A 342 21.60 12.35 0.48
N ASN A 343 21.43 11.16 1.05
CA ASN A 343 21.73 9.93 0.33
C ASN A 343 20.70 9.79 -0.80
N GLN A 344 21.23 9.89 -2.01
CA GLN A 344 20.63 9.85 -3.36
C GLN A 344 19.69 8.65 -3.64
N VAL A 345 18.58 8.49 -2.90
CA VAL A 345 17.61 7.37 -3.11
C VAL A 345 16.16 7.86 -3.18
N ALA A 346 15.90 9.07 -2.71
CA ALA A 346 14.56 9.64 -2.68
C ALA A 346 14.37 10.63 -3.83
N ILE A 347 13.45 10.32 -4.75
CA ILE A 347 13.15 11.17 -5.92
C ILE A 347 12.06 12.16 -5.53
N ASP A 348 12.34 13.46 -5.63
CA ASP A 348 11.34 14.52 -5.44
C ASP A 348 10.29 14.47 -6.58
N ILE A 349 9.00 14.47 -6.23
CA ILE A 349 7.88 14.41 -7.18
C ILE A 349 6.85 15.53 -6.96
N THR A 350 7.26 16.65 -6.37
CA THR A 350 6.38 17.73 -5.90
C THR A 350 5.59 18.47 -7.01
N ASP A 351 6.00 18.37 -8.29
CA ASP A 351 5.60 19.30 -9.35
C ASP A 351 4.22 19.10 -10.03
N ASN A 352 3.34 18.19 -9.58
CA ASN A 352 2.19 17.76 -10.40
C ASN A 352 0.78 18.30 -10.05
N ILE A 353 0.58 19.22 -9.08
CA ILE A 353 -0.79 19.64 -8.64
C ILE A 353 -1.13 21.12 -8.95
N THR A 354 -0.23 21.90 -9.56
CA THR A 354 -0.30 23.37 -9.49
C THR A 354 -1.40 24.08 -10.31
N ASN A 355 -2.26 23.39 -11.07
CA ASN A 355 -3.20 24.04 -12.01
C ASN A 355 -4.68 23.62 -11.91
N ILE A 356 -5.13 22.95 -10.84
CA ILE A 356 -6.52 22.48 -10.73
C ILE A 356 -7.35 23.36 -9.78
N SER A 357 -8.35 24.07 -10.33
CA SER A 357 -9.29 24.88 -9.55
C SER A 357 -10.50 24.04 -9.11
N GLY A 358 -10.46 23.43 -7.92
CA GLY A 358 -11.56 22.66 -7.36
C GLY A 358 -11.12 21.66 -6.29
N PRO A 359 -12.04 20.90 -5.67
CA PRO A 359 -11.67 19.79 -4.81
C PRO A 359 -10.85 18.76 -5.58
N VAL A 360 -9.72 18.34 -4.98
CA VAL A 360 -8.79 17.35 -5.53
C VAL A 360 -8.56 16.25 -4.50
N LYS A 361 -8.47 15.01 -4.98
CA LYS A 361 -8.06 13.84 -4.19
C LYS A 361 -7.11 12.98 -4.98
N ILE A 362 -6.14 12.38 -4.29
CA ILE A 362 -5.15 11.48 -4.90
C ILE A 362 -5.27 10.13 -4.22
N THR A 363 -5.22 9.07 -5.01
CA THR A 363 -5.06 7.69 -4.55
C THR A 363 -3.71 7.19 -5.05
N PHE A 364 -2.75 7.16 -4.13
CA PHE A 364 -1.37 6.83 -4.45
C PHE A 364 -1.23 5.41 -5.00
N ASN A 365 -1.88 4.43 -4.35
CA ASN A 365 -1.81 3.01 -4.74
C ASN A 365 -2.28 2.73 -6.18
N SER A 366 -3.16 3.56 -6.74
CA SER A 366 -3.61 3.42 -8.13
C SER A 366 -3.11 4.52 -9.06
N ASN A 367 -2.25 5.42 -8.56
CA ASN A 367 -1.75 6.59 -9.28
C ASN A 367 -2.85 7.50 -9.83
N LYS A 368 -4.03 7.57 -9.20
CA LYS A 368 -5.14 8.39 -9.71
C LYS A 368 -5.25 9.74 -9.00
N LEU A 369 -5.61 10.75 -9.79
CA LEU A 369 -5.95 12.11 -9.41
C LEU A 369 -7.42 12.36 -9.76
N PHE A 370 -8.24 12.47 -8.73
CA PHE A 370 -9.63 12.84 -8.82
C PHE A 370 -9.78 14.34 -8.67
N HIS A 371 -10.48 14.97 -9.59
CA HIS A 371 -10.76 16.41 -9.50
C HIS A 371 -12.16 16.75 -10.00
N VAL A 372 -12.62 17.93 -9.62
CA VAL A 372 -13.90 18.46 -10.10
C VAL A 372 -13.66 19.45 -11.24
N LYS A 373 -14.34 19.23 -12.36
CA LYS A 373 -14.42 20.18 -13.48
C LYS A 373 -15.87 20.24 -13.95
N GLU A 374 -16.39 21.46 -14.11
CA GLU A 374 -17.78 21.70 -14.57
C GLU A 374 -18.83 20.93 -13.75
N ASN A 375 -18.63 20.86 -12.42
CA ASN A 375 -19.46 20.12 -11.47
C ASN A 375 -19.57 18.61 -11.70
N HIS A 376 -18.62 18.03 -12.43
CA HIS A 376 -18.46 16.60 -12.63
C HIS A 376 -17.14 16.11 -12.05
N VAL A 377 -17.08 14.83 -11.70
CA VAL A 377 -15.86 14.17 -11.25
C VAL A 377 -15.06 13.68 -12.44
N TRP A 378 -13.77 13.99 -12.45
CA TRP A 378 -12.81 13.58 -13.47
C TRP A 378 -11.67 12.82 -12.83
N VAL A 379 -11.11 11.87 -13.57
CA VAL A 379 -9.95 11.07 -13.14
C VAL A 379 -8.84 11.21 -14.17
N THR A 380 -7.63 11.45 -13.68
CA THR A 380 -6.39 11.42 -14.47
C THR A 380 -5.31 10.70 -13.69
N ASP A 381 -4.16 10.39 -14.29
CA ASP A 381 -3.00 9.97 -13.51
C ASP A 381 -2.39 11.18 -12.78
N TRP A 382 -1.93 11.00 -11.54
CA TRP A 382 -1.22 12.07 -10.81
C TRP A 382 0.27 12.12 -11.17
N VAL A 383 0.90 10.96 -11.39
CA VAL A 383 2.27 10.86 -11.94
C VAL A 383 2.19 10.30 -13.36
N ASN A 384 2.65 11.07 -14.34
CA ASN A 384 2.83 10.56 -15.71
C ASN A 384 4.07 9.65 -15.76
N GLU A 385 3.89 8.43 -16.25
CA GLU A 385 4.96 7.45 -16.47
C GLU A 385 6.15 8.05 -17.23
N THR A 386 5.90 8.84 -18.28
CA THR A 386 6.98 9.45 -19.08
C THR A 386 7.83 10.42 -18.26
N THR A 387 7.18 11.27 -17.46
CA THR A 387 7.85 12.23 -16.56
C THR A 387 8.61 11.48 -15.46
N PHE A 388 8.01 10.44 -14.89
CA PHE A 388 8.63 9.65 -13.85
C PHE A 388 9.82 8.83 -14.35
N GLN A 389 9.72 8.21 -15.52
CA GLN A 389 10.84 7.51 -16.17
C GLN A 389 11.99 8.49 -16.47
N GLN A 390 11.70 9.72 -16.89
CA GLN A 390 12.71 10.76 -17.03
C GLN A 390 13.37 11.13 -15.69
N MET A 391 12.64 11.11 -14.57
CA MET A 391 13.20 11.32 -13.23
C MET A 391 14.07 10.14 -12.80
N LEU A 392 13.57 8.90 -12.94
CA LEU A 392 14.32 7.67 -12.65
C LEU A 392 15.64 7.60 -13.40
N ASN A 393 15.65 7.90 -14.70
CA ASN A 393 16.84 7.88 -15.53
C ASN A 393 17.94 8.87 -15.07
N LYS A 394 17.59 9.89 -14.27
CA LYS A 394 18.53 10.87 -13.73
C LYS A 394 19.10 10.48 -12.36
N THR A 395 18.40 9.66 -11.59
CA THR A 395 18.73 9.38 -10.17
C THR A 395 18.98 7.91 -9.83
N CYS A 396 18.41 6.96 -10.57
CA CYS A 396 18.65 5.53 -10.35
C CYS A 396 19.76 5.03 -11.27
N HIS A 397 20.92 4.71 -10.69
CA HIS A 397 21.95 3.97 -11.40
C HIS A 397 21.51 2.50 -11.54
N SER A 398 21.09 2.13 -12.76
CA SER A 398 20.90 0.76 -13.27
C SER A 398 19.79 -0.12 -12.67
N ASN A 399 18.76 -0.39 -13.48
CA ASN A 399 17.91 -1.58 -13.34
C ASN A 399 18.74 -2.84 -13.66
N ILE A 400 19.47 -3.36 -12.67
CA ILE A 400 20.24 -4.61 -12.83
C ILE A 400 19.39 -5.87 -12.63
N TYR A 401 18.10 -5.74 -12.31
CA TYR A 401 17.19 -6.85 -12.06
C TYR A 401 16.21 -7.03 -13.21
N THR A 402 16.71 -7.60 -14.31
CA THR A 402 15.87 -7.98 -15.46
C THR A 402 15.36 -9.41 -15.29
N LEU A 403 14.23 -9.76 -15.92
CA LEU A 403 13.69 -11.13 -15.91
C LEU A 403 14.76 -12.19 -16.31
N PRO A 404 15.61 -11.98 -17.32
CA PRO A 404 16.74 -12.88 -17.60
C PRO A 404 17.70 -13.08 -16.42
N ILE A 405 17.97 -12.03 -15.65
CA ILE A 405 18.86 -12.09 -14.48
C ILE A 405 18.20 -12.89 -13.36
N PHE A 406 16.90 -12.71 -13.12
CA PHE A 406 16.14 -13.54 -12.18
C PHE A 406 16.11 -15.01 -12.57
N GLN A 407 15.83 -15.32 -13.85
CA GLN A 407 15.86 -16.72 -14.33
C GLN A 407 17.24 -17.35 -14.12
N THR A 408 18.30 -16.59 -14.38
CA THR A 408 19.68 -17.04 -14.14
C THR A 408 19.92 -17.36 -12.67
N ILE A 409 19.48 -16.50 -11.75
CA ILE A 409 19.60 -16.73 -10.30
C ILE A 409 18.83 -17.99 -9.90
N GLN A 410 17.60 -18.14 -10.38
CA GLN A 410 16.75 -19.29 -10.07
C GLN A 410 17.39 -20.60 -10.55
N ASP A 411 17.92 -20.63 -11.76
CA ASP A 411 18.60 -21.80 -12.32
C ASP A 411 19.85 -22.16 -11.50
N MET A 412 20.63 -21.15 -11.08
CA MET A 412 21.80 -21.36 -10.23
C MET A 412 21.44 -21.93 -8.85
N LEU A 413 20.37 -21.43 -8.22
CA LEU A 413 19.89 -21.96 -6.95
C LEU A 413 19.37 -23.40 -7.07
N ASN A 414 18.62 -23.70 -8.15
CA ASN A 414 18.16 -25.05 -8.46
C ASN A 414 19.32 -26.03 -8.65
N ASP A 415 20.40 -25.58 -9.28
CA ASP A 415 21.59 -26.40 -9.49
C ASP A 415 22.40 -26.60 -8.21
N ILE A 416 22.48 -25.60 -7.33
CA ILE A 416 23.05 -25.75 -5.98
C ILE A 416 22.28 -26.80 -5.18
N ILE A 417 20.94 -26.77 -5.23
CA ILE A 417 20.08 -27.79 -4.59
C ILE A 417 20.38 -29.19 -5.14
N LYS A 418 20.68 -29.30 -6.44
CA LYS A 418 21.07 -30.55 -7.11
C LYS A 418 22.54 -30.93 -6.90
N GLY A 419 23.30 -30.20 -6.09
CA GLY A 419 24.72 -30.47 -5.80
C GLY A 419 25.67 -30.14 -6.95
N LYS A 420 25.26 -29.30 -7.91
CA LYS A 420 26.09 -28.85 -9.03
C LYS A 420 26.67 -27.46 -8.74
N ILE A 421 27.93 -27.26 -9.15
CA ILE A 421 28.57 -25.93 -9.14
C ILE A 421 28.23 -25.25 -10.46
N HIS A 422 27.46 -24.17 -10.43
CA HIS A 422 27.18 -23.37 -11.63
C HIS A 422 27.99 -22.07 -11.62
N SER A 423 28.74 -21.83 -12.69
CA SER A 423 29.24 -20.49 -13.02
C SER A 423 28.16 -19.71 -13.77
N PHE A 424 28.07 -18.40 -13.53
CA PHE A 424 27.13 -17.53 -14.26
C PHE A 424 27.37 -17.67 -15.77
N PRO A 425 26.32 -17.89 -16.60
CA PRO A 425 26.50 -17.97 -18.04
C PRO A 425 27.17 -16.69 -18.57
N LYS A 426 28.28 -16.81 -19.30
CA LYS A 426 29.01 -15.65 -19.85
C LYS A 426 28.14 -14.74 -20.74
N SER A 427 27.03 -15.27 -21.26
CA SER A 427 26.03 -14.54 -22.05
C SER A 427 25.16 -13.61 -21.21
N ASN A 428 24.94 -13.94 -19.94
CA ASN A 428 24.13 -13.16 -19.02
C ASN A 428 25.09 -12.20 -18.34
N LYS A 429 25.12 -10.95 -18.80
CA LYS A 429 26.01 -9.91 -18.27
C LYS A 429 25.14 -8.78 -17.74
N ILE A 430 25.49 -8.31 -16.56
CA ILE A 430 24.90 -7.11 -16.00
C ILE A 430 25.73 -5.94 -16.48
N LYS A 431 25.18 -5.08 -17.34
CA LYS A 431 25.88 -3.88 -17.79
C LYS A 431 25.68 -2.78 -16.74
N LEU A 432 26.77 -2.35 -16.12
CA LEU A 432 26.79 -1.28 -15.14
C LEU A 432 26.67 0.08 -15.83
N THR A 433 26.31 1.11 -15.05
CA THR A 433 26.15 2.49 -15.54
C THR A 433 27.44 3.11 -16.07
N ASP A 434 28.60 2.64 -15.60
CA ASP A 434 29.93 3.04 -16.10
C ASP A 434 30.34 2.28 -17.38
N GLY A 435 29.43 1.48 -17.95
CA GLY A 435 29.64 0.70 -19.16
C GLY A 435 30.40 -0.62 -18.96
N LYS A 436 30.85 -0.93 -17.73
CA LYS A 436 31.50 -2.20 -17.42
C LYS A 436 30.48 -3.33 -17.35
N ASN A 437 30.93 -4.55 -17.63
CA ASN A 437 30.12 -5.75 -17.40
C ASN A 437 30.40 -6.29 -16.00
N PHE A 438 29.36 -6.81 -15.37
CA PHE A 438 29.38 -7.46 -14.07
C PHE A 438 28.66 -8.82 -14.14
N HIS A 439 29.12 -9.78 -13.36
CA HIS A 439 28.37 -10.99 -13.02
C HIS A 439 28.74 -11.45 -11.61
N PHE A 440 28.02 -12.42 -11.07
CA PHE A 440 28.34 -13.05 -9.79
C PHE A 440 28.23 -14.56 -9.89
N ASN A 441 29.01 -15.29 -9.10
CA ASN A 441 28.87 -16.75 -8.97
C ASN A 441 28.32 -17.08 -7.59
N LEU A 442 27.54 -18.16 -7.51
CA LEU A 442 27.09 -18.77 -6.28
C LEU A 442 27.80 -20.11 -6.12
N GLU A 443 28.47 -20.32 -4.99
CA GLU A 443 29.18 -21.57 -4.69
C GLU A 443 28.70 -22.13 -3.35
N ASN A 444 28.43 -23.45 -3.31
CA ASN A 444 28.17 -24.14 -2.05
C ASN A 444 29.49 -24.40 -1.33
N LEU A 445 29.69 -23.76 -0.19
CA LEU A 445 30.78 -24.03 0.72
C LEU A 445 30.39 -25.21 1.61
N VAL A 446 30.84 -26.41 1.23
CA VAL A 446 30.70 -27.59 2.09
C VAL A 446 31.68 -27.47 3.26
N ARG A 447 31.28 -26.76 4.33
CA ARG A 447 32.01 -26.65 5.59
C ARG A 447 31.11 -27.13 6.73
N GLY A 448 31.29 -28.38 7.18
CA GLY A 448 30.58 -28.92 8.36
C GLY A 448 29.09 -29.23 8.12
N TYR A 449 28.25 -29.02 9.15
CA TYR A 449 26.84 -29.46 9.22
C TYR A 449 25.82 -28.52 8.54
N GLY A 450 26.26 -27.56 7.72
CA GLY A 450 25.37 -26.59 7.06
C GLY A 450 25.76 -26.33 5.60
N ASN A 451 24.75 -26.08 4.76
CA ASN A 451 24.94 -25.61 3.38
C ASN A 451 25.18 -24.08 3.42
N GLU A 452 26.44 -23.65 3.42
CA GLU A 452 26.79 -22.23 3.27
C GLU A 452 26.87 -21.87 1.78
N ILE A 453 26.37 -20.70 1.37
CA ILE A 453 26.48 -20.23 -0.01
C ILE A 453 27.39 -19.00 -0.05
N GLU A 454 28.49 -19.09 -0.80
CA GLU A 454 29.34 -17.93 -1.10
C GLU A 454 28.86 -17.24 -2.37
N VAL A 455 28.68 -15.93 -2.30
CA VAL A 455 28.44 -15.07 -3.47
C VAL A 455 29.75 -14.36 -3.83
N LYS A 456 30.24 -14.55 -5.05
CA LYS A 456 31.47 -13.89 -5.55
C LYS A 456 31.13 -12.95 -6.71
N GLY A 457 31.39 -11.65 -6.56
CA GLY A 457 31.25 -10.68 -7.64
C GLY A 457 32.44 -10.66 -8.61
N PHE A 458 32.19 -10.36 -9.87
CA PHE A 458 33.20 -10.21 -10.93
C PHE A 458 32.88 -9.02 -11.83
N THR A 459 33.90 -8.25 -12.21
CA THR A 459 33.79 -7.16 -13.19
C THR A 459 34.73 -7.39 -14.37
N GLN A 460 34.33 -6.97 -15.56
CA GLN A 460 35.14 -7.11 -16.77
C GLN A 460 36.05 -5.90 -16.96
N ILE A 461 37.36 -6.12 -16.95
CA ILE A 461 38.40 -5.10 -17.20
C ILE A 461 39.28 -5.64 -18.33
N ASN A 462 39.42 -4.89 -19.43
CA ASN A 462 40.21 -5.30 -20.60
C ASN A 462 39.84 -6.70 -21.15
N ASN A 463 38.54 -6.97 -21.25
CA ASN A 463 37.96 -8.27 -21.64
C ASN A 463 38.22 -9.44 -20.67
N GLU A 464 38.94 -9.25 -19.57
CA GLU A 464 39.16 -10.26 -18.53
C GLU A 464 38.23 -10.04 -17.34
N TRP A 465 37.71 -11.13 -16.77
CA TRP A 465 36.88 -11.09 -15.57
C TRP A 465 37.77 -11.09 -14.32
N LYS A 466 37.65 -10.04 -13.50
CA LYS A 466 38.38 -9.91 -12.23
C LYS A 466 37.40 -9.99 -11.07
N LYS A 467 37.71 -10.82 -10.08
CA LYS A 467 36.94 -10.93 -8.83
C LYS A 467 36.96 -9.57 -8.12
N THR A 468 35.80 -9.12 -7.66
CA THR A 468 35.69 -7.90 -6.87
C THR A 468 35.99 -8.18 -5.40
N SER A 469 36.22 -7.13 -4.61
CA SER A 469 36.30 -7.23 -3.15
C SER A 469 34.97 -7.59 -2.48
N ASN A 470 33.87 -7.56 -3.24
CA ASN A 470 32.52 -7.79 -2.73
C ASN A 470 32.20 -9.28 -2.82
N SER A 471 32.50 -10.01 -1.75
CA SER A 471 32.04 -11.38 -1.54
C SER A 471 31.33 -11.50 -0.20
N SER A 472 30.19 -12.19 -0.18
CA SER A 472 29.41 -12.44 1.03
C SER A 472 29.18 -13.93 1.20
N ILE A 473 29.02 -14.36 2.45
CA ILE A 473 28.64 -15.74 2.81
C ILE A 473 27.23 -15.65 3.42
N ALA A 474 26.29 -16.38 2.83
CA ALA A 474 24.93 -16.50 3.32
C ALA A 474 24.74 -17.86 4.00
N ASN A 475 24.14 -17.83 5.19
CA ASN A 475 23.79 -19.03 5.95
C ASN A 475 22.29 -19.31 5.79
N GLY A 476 21.92 -20.47 5.25
CA GLY A 476 20.51 -20.83 5.10
C GLY A 476 20.30 -22.25 4.54
N ILE A 477 19.13 -22.83 4.80
CA ILE A 477 18.71 -24.10 4.19
C ILE A 477 17.96 -23.75 2.91
N LEU A 478 18.53 -24.07 1.74
CA LEU A 478 17.78 -24.05 0.48
C LEU A 478 16.81 -25.23 0.47
N THR A 479 15.51 -24.94 0.51
CA THR A 479 14.46 -25.95 0.29
C THR A 479 13.86 -25.76 -1.10
N SER A 480 13.79 -26.83 -1.89
CA SER A 480 12.99 -26.82 -3.12
C SER A 480 11.51 -26.85 -2.71
N ILE A 481 10.76 -25.80 -3.04
CA ILE A 481 9.30 -25.87 -3.04
C ILE A 481 8.91 -26.40 -4.43
N PRO A 482 8.29 -27.58 -4.54
CA PRO A 482 7.70 -27.99 -5.80
C PRO A 482 6.56 -27.03 -6.13
N LEU A 483 6.62 -26.39 -7.30
CA LEU A 483 5.49 -25.71 -7.89
C LEU A 483 4.47 -26.78 -8.29
N GLU A 484 3.31 -26.80 -7.62
CA GLU A 484 2.08 -27.42 -8.14
C GLU A 484 1.34 -26.44 -9.05
#